data_AF-A0A3C1T049-F1
#
_entry.id   AF-A0A3C1T049-F1
#
_cell.length_a   1.000
_cell.length_b   1.000
_cell.length_c   1.000
_cell.angle_alpha   90.00
_cell.angle_beta   90.00
_cell.angle_gamma   90.00
#
_symmetry.space_group_name_H-M   'P 1'
#
loop_
_entity.id
_entity.type
_entity.pdbx_description
1 polymer ?
#
loop_
_entity_poly.entity_id
_entity_poly.type
_entity_poly.pdbx_seq_one_letter_code
_entity_poly.pdbx_strand_id
1 'polypeptide(L)' 'RKAVEKAKGLLMKHKDINEDDAYQSLRKMAMDKNKRIVDVAESVINAFELLE' A
#
# COMPACT_ATOMS: atom_id res chain seq x y z
N ARG A 1 -11.91 0.51 -3.84
CA ARG A 1 -11.24 1.81 -3.59
C ARG A 1 -10.77 1.98 -2.14
N LYS A 2 -11.54 1.57 -1.13
CA LYS A 2 -11.15 1.66 0.31
C LYS A 2 -9.79 1.04 0.68
N ALA A 3 -9.45 -0.14 0.15
CA ALA A 3 -8.18 -0.81 0.46
C ALA A 3 -6.95 0.02 0.03
N VAL A 4 -6.99 0.63 -1.16
CA VAL A 4 -5.87 1.44 -1.65
C VAL A 4 -5.66 2.67 -0.78
N GLU A 5 -6.73 3.34 -0.34
CA GLU A 5 -6.62 4.50 0.55
C GLU A 5 -6.13 4.13 1.95
N LYS A 6 -6.61 3.02 2.53
CA LYS A 6 -6.11 2.52 3.82
C LYS A 6 -4.63 2.14 3.73
N ALA A 7 -4.22 1.46 2.65
CA ALA A 7 -2.81 1.11 2.43
C ALA A 7 -1.92 2.34 2.23
N LYS A 8 -2.40 3.36 1.48
CA LYS A 8 -1.70 4.66 1.36
C LYS A 8 -1.54 5.31 2.73
N GLY A 9 -2.59 5.42 3.53
CA GLY A 9 -2.52 6.01 4.87
C GLY A 9 -1.54 5.30 5.80
N LEU A 10 -1.46 3.97 5.73
CA LEU A 10 -0.45 3.19 6.46
C LEU A 10 0.97 3.49 5.95
N LEU A 11 1.18 3.49 4.64
CA LEU A 11 2.48 3.81 4.05
C LEU A 11 2.93 5.24 4.38
N MET A 12 2.01 6.21 4.36
CA MET A 12 2.28 7.60 4.74
C MET A 12 2.72 7.67 6.20
N LYS A 13 2.02 6.99 7.12
CA LYS A 13 2.37 6.99 8.55
C LYS A 13 3.67 6.27 8.86
N HIS A 14 3.94 5.12 8.22
CA HIS A 14 5.11 4.30 8.53
C HIS A 14 6.38 4.71 7.79
N LYS A 15 6.26 5.31 6.60
CA LYS A 15 7.41 5.74 5.79
C LYS A 15 7.59 7.25 5.75
N ASP A 16 6.72 8.02 6.39
CA ASP A 16 6.72 9.49 6.36
C ASP A 16 6.75 10.04 4.92
N ILE A 17 5.91 9.47 4.06
CA ILE A 17 5.80 9.84 2.65
C ILE A 17 4.45 10.49 2.37
N ASN A 18 4.37 11.26 1.27
CA ASN A 18 3.13 11.88 0.83
C ASN A 18 2.23 10.86 0.09
N GLU A 19 1.03 11.30 -0.28
CA GLU A 19 0.05 10.44 -0.93
C GLU A 19 0.48 9.94 -2.32
N ASP A 20 1.16 10.78 -3.10
CA ASP A 20 1.63 10.42 -4.44
C ASP A 20 2.72 9.35 -4.36
N ASP A 21 3.69 9.53 -3.48
CA ASP A 21 4.77 8.57 -3.22
C ASP A 21 4.23 7.23 -2.67
N ALA A 22 3.20 7.28 -1.83
CA ALA A 22 2.54 6.08 -1.34
C ALA A 22 1.83 5.33 -2.48
N TYR A 23 1.15 6.05 -3.37
CA TYR A 23 0.50 5.46 -4.54
C TYR A 23 1.52 4.89 -5.54
N GLN A 24 2.60 5.62 -5.82
CA GLN A 24 3.73 5.17 -6.64
C GLN A 24 4.33 3.89 -6.09
N SER A 25 4.54 3.82 -4.77
CA SER A 25 5.05 2.62 -4.09
C SER A 25 4.12 1.42 -4.25
N LEU A 26 2.81 1.60 -4.03
CA LEU A 26 1.81 0.55 -4.25
C LEU A 26 1.76 0.08 -5.70
N ARG A 27 1.81 1.03 -6.64
CA ARG A 27 1.82 0.74 -8.08
C ARG A 27 3.08 -0.03 -8.48
N LYS A 28 4.25 0.36 -7.98
CA LYS A 28 5.52 -0.33 -8.24
C LYS A 28 5.49 -1.75 -7.69
N MET A 29 5.02 -1.95 -6.46
CA MET A 29 4.86 -3.28 -5.87
C MET A 29 3.85 -4.15 -6.62
N ALA A 30 2.77 -3.56 -7.14
CA ALA A 30 1.79 -4.24 -7.99
C ALA A 30 2.40 -4.72 -9.30
N MET A 31 3.20 -3.88 -9.97
CA MET A 31 3.92 -4.26 -11.18
C MET A 31 4.94 -5.37 -10.94
N ASP A 32 5.75 -5.24 -9.88
CA ASP A 32 6.79 -6.22 -9.51
C ASP A 32 6.19 -7.60 -9.22
N LYS A 33 5.05 -7.63 -8.52
CA LYS A 33 4.33 -8.87 -8.19
C LYS A 33 3.37 -9.35 -9.28
N ASN A 34 3.28 -8.63 -10.41
CA ASN A 34 2.30 -8.86 -11.48
C ASN A 34 0.87 -9.04 -10.96
N LYS A 35 0.48 -8.20 -9.99
CA LYS A 35 -0.83 -8.21 -9.32
C LYS A 35 -1.53 -6.87 -9.50
N ARG A 36 -2.84 -6.82 -9.24
CA ARG A 36 -3.56 -5.54 -9.25
C ARG A 36 -3.16 -4.74 -8.01
N ILE A 37 -3.21 -3.40 -8.13
CA ILE A 37 -2.93 -2.50 -7.01
C ILE A 37 -3.83 -2.78 -5.80
N VAL A 38 -5.07 -3.21 -6.02
CA VAL A 38 -6.00 -3.55 -4.93
C VAL A 38 -5.52 -4.77 -4.14
N ASP A 39 -5.08 -5.84 -4.80
CA ASP A 39 -4.55 -7.04 -4.15
C ASP A 39 -3.28 -6.74 -3.35
N VAL A 40 -2.40 -5.90 -3.89
CA VAL A 40 -1.20 -5.46 -3.18
C VAL A 40 -1.54 -4.56 -2.00
N ALA A 41 -2.50 -3.65 -2.15
CA ALA A 41 -2.95 -2.81 -1.05
C ALA A 41 -3.52 -3.64 0.10
N GLU A 42 -4.34 -4.66 -0.19
CA GLU A 42 -4.85 -5.59 0.83
C GLU A 42 -3.71 -6.39 1.48
N SER A 43 -2.75 -6.88 0.70
CA SER A 43 -1.58 -7.57 1.24
C SER A 43 -0.73 -6.67 2.13
N VAL A 44 -0.60 -5.39 1.80
CA VAL A 44 0.12 -4.39 2.61
C VAL A 44 -0.62 -4.13 3.91
N ILE A 45 -1.93 -3.90 3.85
CA ILE A 45 -2.76 -3.72 5.05
C ILE A 45 -2.63 -4.92 5.98
N ASN A 46 -2.79 -6.15 5.46
CA ASN A 46 -2.67 -7.36 6.26
C ASN A 46 -1.27 -7.52 6.87
N ALA A 47 -0.21 -7.16 6.14
CA ALA A 47 1.15 -7.22 6.66
C ALA A 47 1.38 -6.23 7.81
N PHE A 48 0.80 -5.02 7.72
CA PHE A 48 0.87 -4.04 8.79
C PHE A 48 -0.03 -4.43 9.99
N GLU A 49 -1.23 -4.98 9.76
CA GLU A 49 -2.11 -5.46 10.82
C GLU A 49 -1.53 -6.67 11.58
N LEU A 50 -0.61 -7.43 10.97
CA LEU A 50 0.08 -8.55 11.63
C LEU A 50 1.32 -8.10 12.45
N LEU A 51 1.78 -6.86 12.25
CA LEU A 51 2.96 -6.28 12.90
C LEU A 51 2.60 -5.37 14.09
N GLU A 52 1.31 -5.08 14.32
CA GLU A 52 0.77 -4.45 15.55
C GLU A 52 0.35 -5.47 16.61
#